data_AF-A0A2V3PYI7-F1
#
_entry.id   AF-A0A2V3PYI7-F1
#
_cell.length_a   1.000
_cell.length_b   1.000
_cell.length_c   1.000
_cell.angle_alpha   90.00
_cell.angle_beta   90.00
_cell.angle_gamma   90.00
#
_symmetry.space_group_name_H-M   'P 1'
#
loop_
_entity.id
_entity.type
_entity.pdbx_description
1 polymer ?
#
loop_
_entity_poly.entity_id
_entity_poly.type
_entity_poly.pdbx_seq_one_letter_code
_entity_poly.pdbx_strand_id
1 'polypeptide(L)'
;MTLETQFAEGDKVWVLNAKTGNIVQREVAGVRTQSINKTQNTIYCFVKDWCLQKENPTLEDCFWLPEGKVFDTKTRLIQSFQ
;
A
#
# COMPACT_ATOMS: atom_id res chain seq x y z
N MET A 1 7.64 -18.85 12.47
CA MET A 1 6.55 -18.25 11.69
C MET A 1 7.19 -17.50 10.55
N THR A 2 6.87 -17.86 9.32
CA THR A 2 7.31 -17.11 8.14
C THR A 2 6.41 -15.88 8.06
N LEU A 3 6.99 -14.69 7.99
CA LEU A 3 6.22 -13.46 7.78
C LEU A 3 5.77 -13.46 6.32
N GLU A 4 4.48 -13.68 6.06
CA GLU A 4 3.93 -13.74 4.71
C GLU A 4 3.19 -12.43 4.41
N THR A 5 3.55 -11.75 3.32
CA THR A 5 2.90 -10.51 2.91
C THR A 5 1.95 -10.79 1.75
N GLN A 6 0.80 -10.12 1.72
CA GLN A 6 -0.18 -10.29 0.65
C GLN A 6 0.34 -9.74 -0.70
N PHE A 7 1.19 -8.71 -0.66
CA PHE A 7 1.79 -8.08 -1.84
C PHE A 7 3.30 -7.93 -1.66
N ALA A 8 4.02 -7.84 -2.77
CA ALA A 8 5.45 -7.61 -2.85
C ALA A 8 5.77 -6.21 -3.43
N GLU A 9 7.02 -5.76 -3.26
CA GLU A 9 7.52 -4.57 -3.95
C GLU A 9 7.41 -4.75 -5.47
N GLY A 10 6.93 -3.72 -6.18
CA GLY A 10 6.65 -3.78 -7.61
C GLY A 10 5.23 -4.25 -7.99
N ASP A 11 4.45 -4.77 -7.04
CA ASP A 11 3.07 -5.17 -7.33
C ASP A 11 2.17 -3.96 -7.58
N LYS A 12 1.28 -4.09 -8.58
CA LYS A 12 0.26 -3.09 -8.87
C LYS A 12 -1.03 -3.39 -8.11
N VAL A 13 -1.33 -2.56 -7.13
CA VAL A 13 -2.46 -2.69 -6.22
C VAL A 13 -3.40 -1.49 -6.34
N TRP A 14 -4.61 -1.65 -5.84
CA TRP A 14 -5.64 -0.62 -5.78
C TRP A 14 -5.77 -0.09 -4.36
N VAL A 15 -5.77 1.24 -4.24
CA VAL A 15 -5.88 1.93 -2.95
C VAL A 15 -6.87 3.10 -3.07
N LEU A 16 -7.48 3.46 -1.95
CA LEU A 16 -8.30 4.67 -1.87
C LEU A 16 -7.38 5.87 -1.56
N ASN A 17 -7.39 6.87 -2.43
CA ASN A 17 -6.73 8.13 -2.15
C ASN A 17 -7.53 8.89 -1.07
N ALA A 18 -7.02 8.94 0.15
CA ALA A 18 -7.70 9.58 1.27
C ALA A 18 -7.96 11.09 1.08
N LYS A 19 -7.19 11.76 0.22
CA LYS A 19 -7.40 13.19 -0.07
C LYS A 19 -8.51 13.45 -1.08
N THR A 20 -8.65 12.57 -2.08
CA THR A 20 -9.59 12.79 -3.20
C THR A 20 -10.81 11.88 -3.13
N GLY A 21 -10.81 10.85 -2.28
CA GLY A 21 -11.83 9.81 -2.25
C GLY A 21 -11.84 8.92 -3.48
N ASN A 22 -10.86 9.07 -4.38
CA ASN A 22 -10.81 8.32 -5.63
C ASN A 22 -10.02 7.03 -5.47
N ILE A 23 -10.46 6.01 -6.20
CA ILE A 23 -9.76 4.74 -6.32
C ILE A 23 -8.64 4.90 -7.34
N VAL A 24 -7.41 4.62 -6.93
CA VAL A 24 -6.23 4.75 -7.78
C VAL A 24 -5.41 3.46 -7.75
N GLN A 25 -4.79 3.13 -8.88
CA GLN A 25 -3.82 2.05 -8.95
C GLN A 25 -2.44 2.59 -8.58
N ARG A 26 -1.69 1.86 -7.76
CA ARG A 26 -0.34 2.20 -7.30
C ARG A 26 0.57 0.99 -7.35
N GLU A 27 1.84 1.25 -7.58
CA GLU A 27 2.88 0.25 -7.41
C GLU A 27 3.40 0.29 -5.97
N VAL A 28 3.56 -0.89 -5.35
CA VAL A 28 4.14 -1.01 -4.01
C VAL A 28 5.62 -0.66 -4.09
N ALA A 29 6.00 0.43 -3.42
CA ALA A 29 7.39 0.90 -3.37
C ALA A 29 8.20 0.28 -2.23
N GLY A 30 7.52 -0.32 -1.26
CA GLY A 30 8.16 -0.88 -0.07
C GLY A 30 7.19 -1.69 0.78
N VAL A 31 7.69 -2.71 1.47
CA VAL A 31 6.88 -3.51 2.39
C VAL A 31 7.56 -3.55 3.76
N ARG A 32 6.78 -3.31 4.83
CA ARG A 32 7.27 -3.46 6.20
C ARG A 32 6.32 -4.31 7.00
N THR A 33 6.86 -5.39 7.57
CA THR A 33 6.10 -6.34 8.37
C THR A 33 6.64 -6.35 9.80
N GLN A 34 5.74 -6.29 10.78
CA GLN A 34 6.07 -6.40 12.20
C GLN A 34 5.16 -7.44 12.85
N SER A 35 5.73 -8.28 13.73
CA SER A 35 4.95 -9.20 14.56
C SER A 35 4.91 -8.68 15.99
N ILE A 36 3.71 -8.36 16.49
CA ILE A 36 3.48 -7.91 17.85
C ILE A 36 2.44 -8.85 18.48
N ASN A 37 2.75 -9.48 19.60
CA ASN A 37 1.85 -10.41 20.30
C ASN A 37 1.30 -11.56 19.43
N LYS A 38 2.13 -12.12 18.53
CA LYS A 38 1.75 -13.15 17.53
C LYS A 38 0.79 -12.65 16.44
N THR A 39 0.43 -11.37 16.44
CA THR A 39 -0.30 -10.72 15.34
C THR A 39 0.70 -10.10 14.38
N GLN A 40 0.62 -10.49 13.12
CA GLN A 40 1.39 -9.86 12.06
C GLN A 40 0.67 -8.61 11.57
N ASN A 41 1.38 -7.49 11.53
CA ASN A 41 0.94 -6.24 10.94
C ASN A 41 1.84 -5.91 9.74
N THR A 42 1.25 -5.91 8.56
CA THR A 42 1.93 -5.52 7.31
C THR A 42 1.47 -4.11 6.93
N ILE A 43 2.44 -3.24 6.63
CA ILE A 43 2.21 -1.92 6.04
C ILE A 43 2.94 -1.81 4.71
N TYR A 44 2.28 -1.20 3.74
CA TYR A 44 2.76 -1.01 2.38
C TYR A 44 3.10 0.45 2.15
N CYS A 45 4.20 0.69 1.45
CA CYS A 45 4.75 1.98 1.11
C CYS A 45 4.42 2.32 -0.34
N PHE A 46 4.00 3.57 -0.59
CA PHE A 46 3.64 4.06 -1.92
C PHE A 46 4.24 5.45 -2.14
N VAL A 47 4.80 5.68 -3.32
CA VAL A 47 5.32 7.01 -3.71
C VAL A 47 4.15 7.96 -3.94
N LYS A 48 4.23 9.17 -3.37
CA LYS A 48 3.23 10.24 -3.59
C LYS A 48 3.24 10.71 -5.04
N ASP A 49 2.08 11.10 -5.57
CA ASP A 49 1.92 11.54 -6.97
C ASP A 49 2.97 12.53 -7.43
N TRP A 50 3.19 13.59 -6.64
CA TRP A 50 4.11 14.67 -7.00
C TRP A 50 5.59 14.27 -6.92
N CYS A 51 5.90 13.07 -6.42
CA CYS A 51 7.26 12.53 -6.32
C CYS A 51 7.55 11.43 -7.35
N LEU A 52 6.55 11.00 -8.15
CA LEU A 52 6.75 9.96 -9.17
C LEU A 52 7.77 10.35 -10.26
N GLN A 53 8.00 11.65 -10.46
CA GLN A 53 8.98 12.17 -11.43
C GLN A 53 10.38 12.35 -10.84
N LYS A 54 10.56 12.16 -9.52
CA LYS A 54 11.90 12.22 -8.93
C LYS A 54 12.66 10.98 -9.34
N GLU A 55 13.91 11.15 -9.80
CA GLU A 55 14.78 10.03 -10.13
C GLU A 55 15.10 9.14 -8.91
N ASN A 56 15.13 9.73 -7.70
CA ASN A 56 15.37 9.02 -6.44
C ASN A 56 14.39 9.49 -5.36
N PRO A 57 13.15 8.96 -5.32
CA PRO A 57 12.20 9.27 -4.25
C PRO A 57 12.73 8.74 -2.91
N THR A 58 12.65 9.55 -1.86
CA THR A 58 13.06 9.15 -0.50
C THR A 58 11.87 8.62 0.32
N LEU A 59 12.12 8.10 1.52
CA LEU A 59 11.04 7.64 2.41
C LEU A 59 10.05 8.75 2.78
N GLU A 60 10.47 10.02 2.80
CA GLU A 60 9.59 11.16 3.05
C GLU A 60 8.64 11.44 1.88
N ASP A 61 9.03 11.02 0.68
CA ASP A 61 8.23 11.09 -0.54
C ASP A 61 7.16 10.00 -0.61
N CYS A 62 7.15 9.09 0.35
CA CYS A 62 6.19 8.00 0.43
C CYS A 62 5.10 8.24 1.47
N PHE A 63 3.99 7.54 1.28
CA PHE A 63 2.94 7.36 2.28
C PHE A 63 2.73 5.88 2.56
N TRP A 64 2.22 5.57 3.75
CA TRP A 64 2.11 4.20 4.24
C TRP A 64 0.65 3.85 4.47
N LEU A 65 0.23 2.68 3.99
CA LEU A 65 -1.10 2.15 4.22
C LEU A 65 -1.02 0.75 4.85
N PRO A 66 -1.91 0.43 5.81
CA PRO A 66 -2.03 -0.92 6.33
C PRO A 66 -2.61 -1.86 5.27
N GLU A 67 -2.31 -3.15 5.39
CA GLU A 67 -2.77 -4.20 4.48
C GLU A 67 -4.28 -4.18 4.21
N GLY A 68 -5.12 -3.96 5.22
CA GLY A 68 -6.58 -3.88 5.05
C GLY A 68 -7.08 -2.68 4.22
N LYS A 69 -6.20 -1.81 3.72
CA LYS A 69 -6.51 -0.69 2.82
C LYS A 69 -5.90 -0.84 1.43
N VAL A 70 -5.29 -1.99 1.14
CA VAL A 70 -4.60 -2.30 -0.12
C VAL A 70 -5.24 -3.54 -0.73
N PHE A 71 -5.65 -3.46 -1.99
CA PHE A 71 -6.45 -4.51 -2.63
C PHE A 71 -5.88 -4.90 -3.99
N ASP A 72 -5.98 -6.18 -4.34
CA ASP A 72 -5.57 -6.72 -5.64
C ASP A 72 -6.46 -6.24 -6.80
N THR A 73 -7.73 -5.97 -6.52
CA THR A 73 -8.72 -5.57 -7.52
C THR A 73 -9.54 -4.37 -7.08
N LYS A 74 -9.91 -3.52 -8.05
CA LYS A 74 -10.81 -2.38 -7.86
C LYS A 74 -12.16 -2.80 -7.24
N THR A 75 -12.69 -3.95 -7.63
CA THR A 75 -13.97 -4.46 -7.14
C THR A 75 -13.92 -4.79 -5.65
N ARG A 76 -12.89 -5.51 -5.18
CA ARG A 76 -12.73 -5.82 -3.75
C ARG A 76 -12.58 -4.55 -2.92
N LEU A 77 -11.87 -3.56 -3.45
CA LEU A 77 -11.77 -2.26 -2.81
C LEU A 77 -13.15 -1.61 -2.67
N ILE A 78 -13.97 -1.56 -3.73
CA ILE A 78 -15.33 -0.97 -3.67
C ILE A 78 -16.20 -1.70 -2.63
N GLN A 79 -16.15 -3.04 -2.62
CA GLN A 79 -16.90 -3.85 -1.67
C GLN A 79 -16.52 -3.60 -0.22
N SER A 80 -15.30 -3.14 0.06
CA SER A 80 -14.88 -2.80 1.43
C SER A 80 -15.55 -1.54 2.00
N PHE A 81 -16.26 -0.76 1.17
CA PHE A 81 -17.01 0.44 1.56
C PHE A 81 -18.53 0.21 1.65
N GLN A 82 -19.02 -0.99 1.34
CA GLN A 82 -20.44 -1.36 1.44
C GLN A 82 -20.74 -1.99 2.79
#